data_AF-A0A3A0B353-F1
#
_entry.id   AF-A0A3A0B353-F1
#
_cell.length_a   1.000
_cell.length_b   1.000
_cell.length_c   1.000
_cell.angle_alpha   90.00
_cell.angle_beta   90.00
_cell.angle_gamma   90.00
#
_symmetry.space_group_name_H-M   'P 1'
#
loop_
_entity.id
_entity.type
_entity.pdbx_description
1 polymer ?
#
loop_
_entity_poly.entity_id
_entity_poly.type
_entity_poly.pdbx_seq_one_letter_code
_entity_poly.pdbx_strand_id
1 'polypeptide(L)'
;MMLPRNRLLLFGVLALALLSVWLKAPLASSQGLTITAAAVVGDLPLADVQSTLWSQATAVEIPLSAQMVAKPLSPQANVKSVTARALHNGQQLALLVEWADATRNDSTLRVDDFRDGVAVQFPLAQAQP
;
A
#
# COMPACT_ATOMS: atom_id res chain seq x y z
N MET A 1 25.25 5.32 -44.53
CA MET A 1 25.00 3.88 -44.31
C MET A 1 23.66 3.75 -43.59
N MET A 2 22.56 3.51 -44.32
CA MET A 2 21.21 3.46 -43.73
C MET A 2 21.04 2.17 -42.94
N LEU A 3 20.74 2.25 -41.64
CA LEU A 3 20.46 1.05 -40.85
C LEU A 3 19.17 0.40 -41.37
N PRO A 4 19.15 -0.92 -41.60
CA PRO A 4 17.95 -1.61 -42.06
C PRO A 4 16.80 -1.43 -41.07
N ARG A 5 15.57 -1.30 -41.57
CA ARG A 5 14.35 -1.00 -40.81
C ARG A 5 14.17 -1.86 -39.55
N ASN A 6 14.57 -3.13 -39.59
CA ASN A 6 14.51 -4.03 -38.45
C ASN A 6 15.45 -3.62 -37.30
N ARG A 7 16.62 -3.05 -37.59
CA ARG A 7 17.52 -2.53 -36.56
C ARG A 7 16.94 -1.27 -35.91
N LEU A 8 16.29 -0.41 -36.70
CA LEU A 8 15.63 0.79 -36.17
C LEU A 8 14.49 0.43 -35.20
N LEU A 9 13.68 -0.58 -35.55
CA LEU A 9 12.62 -1.11 -34.68
C LEU A 9 13.20 -1.72 -33.40
N LEU A 10 14.29 -2.49 -33.50
CA LEU A 10 14.95 -3.09 -32.34
C LEU A 10 15.48 -2.03 -31.37
N PHE A 11 16.13 -0.98 -31.88
CA PHE A 11 16.60 0.14 -31.06
C PHE A 11 15.45 0.91 -30.41
N GLY A 12 14.32 1.08 -31.11
CA GLY A 12 13.13 1.70 -30.55
C GLY A 12 12.55 0.92 -29.37
N VAL A 13 12.44 -0.41 -29.49
CA VAL A 13 11.96 -1.28 -28.40
C VAL A 13 12.93 -1.28 -27.21
N LEU A 14 14.24 -1.33 -27.46
CA LEU A 14 15.25 -1.27 -26.40
C LEU A 14 15.24 0.09 -25.67
N ALA A 15 15.10 1.19 -26.40
CA ALA A 15 14.99 2.52 -25.80
C ALA A 15 13.72 2.65 -24.95
N LEU A 16 12.59 2.10 -25.40
CA LEU A 16 11.33 2.08 -24.65
C LEU A 16 11.45 1.22 -23.37
N ALA A 17 12.13 0.07 -23.45
CA ALA A 17 12.41 -0.76 -22.28
C ALA A 17 13.31 -0.04 -21.26
N LEU A 18 14.39 0.61 -21.71
CA LEU A 18 15.25 1.40 -20.84
C LEU A 18 14.52 2.59 -20.20
N LEU A 19 13.67 3.26 -20.96
CA LEU A 19 12.83 4.35 -20.46
C LEU A 19 11.86 3.85 -19.37
N SER A 20 11.27 2.67 -19.55
CA SER A 20 10.37 2.08 -18.56
C SER A 20 11.06 1.75 -17.23
N VAL A 21 12.32 1.28 -17.28
CA VAL A 21 13.16 1.07 -16.09
C VAL A 21 13.50 2.41 -15.42
N TRP A 22 13.84 3.42 -16.21
CA TRP A 22 14.17 4.76 -15.71
C TRP A 22 13.00 5.44 -15.01
N LEU A 23 11.78 5.23 -15.52
CA LEU A 23 10.53 5.71 -14.92
C LEU A 23 10.10 4.93 -13.68
N LYS A 24 10.86 3.90 -13.25
CA LYS A 24 10.49 2.99 -12.15
C LYS A 24 9.06 2.46 -12.26
N ALA A 25 8.56 2.31 -13.48
CA ALA A 25 7.21 1.82 -13.71
C ALA A 25 7.12 0.37 -13.19
N PRO A 26 6.20 0.03 -12.28
CA PRO A 26 6.05 -1.34 -11.82
C PRO A 26 5.47 -2.18 -12.97
N LEU A 27 6.34 -2.89 -13.70
CA LEU A 27 5.97 -3.70 -14.87
C LEU A 27 5.19 -4.97 -14.50
N ALA A 28 5.29 -5.41 -13.25
CA ALA A 28 4.45 -6.41 -12.61
C ALA A 28 4.66 -6.31 -11.09
N SER A 29 3.59 -6.38 -10.31
CA SER A 29 3.67 -6.51 -8.85
C SER A 29 3.31 -7.94 -8.47
N SER A 30 4.33 -8.77 -8.23
CA SER A 30 4.19 -10.07 -7.55
C SER A 30 4.86 -9.98 -6.17
N GLN A 31 4.65 -8.86 -5.50
CA GLN A 31 5.09 -8.73 -4.11
C GLN A 31 4.17 -9.65 -3.29
N GLY A 32 4.75 -10.56 -2.49
CA GLY A 32 3.98 -11.29 -1.49
C GLY A 32 3.30 -10.31 -0.53
N LEU A 33 2.25 -10.76 0.18
CA LEU A 33 1.58 -9.97 1.23
C LEU A 33 2.44 -9.91 2.49
N THR A 34 3.67 -9.40 2.36
CA THR A 34 4.63 -9.23 3.44
C THR A 34 4.99 -7.76 3.55
N ILE A 35 4.65 -7.16 4.68
CA ILE A 35 5.05 -5.80 5.01
C ILE A 35 6.39 -5.87 5.73
N THR A 36 7.46 -5.44 5.07
CA THR A 36 8.77 -5.27 5.71
C THR A 36 8.89 -3.87 6.27
N ALA A 37 9.15 -3.76 7.57
CA ALA A 37 9.43 -2.47 8.19
C ALA A 37 10.84 -2.00 7.80
N ALA A 38 10.98 -0.81 7.23
CA ALA A 38 12.27 -0.24 6.90
C ALA A 38 12.91 0.42 8.14
N ALA A 39 14.20 0.20 8.33
CA ALA A 39 14.95 0.78 9.42
C ALA A 39 15.24 2.27 9.15
N VAL A 40 14.95 3.13 10.12
CA VAL A 40 15.23 4.58 10.06
C VAL A 40 16.06 4.98 11.28
N VAL A 41 16.99 5.90 11.07
CA VAL A 41 17.79 6.49 12.15
C VAL A 41 17.05 7.69 12.73
N GLY A 42 16.84 7.71 14.04
CA GLY A 42 16.17 8.79 14.76
C GLY A 42 14.68 8.55 14.99
N ASP A 43 13.92 9.64 15.07
CA ASP A 43 12.50 9.60 15.40
C ASP A 43 11.63 9.22 14.20
N LEU A 44 10.56 8.48 14.48
CA LEU A 44 9.57 8.09 13.47
C LEU A 44 8.61 9.27 13.18
N PRO A 45 8.14 9.44 11.94
CA PRO A 45 7.28 10.55 11.53
C PRO A 45 5.81 10.36 11.96
N LEU A 46 5.56 10.23 13.26
CA LEU A 46 4.22 9.94 13.79
C LEU A 46 3.23 11.12 13.65
N ALA A 47 3.74 12.35 13.65
CA ALA A 47 2.93 13.57 13.51
C ALA A 47 2.79 14.06 12.06
N ASP A 48 3.58 13.50 11.14
CA ASP A 48 3.61 13.91 9.74
C ASP A 48 3.45 12.71 8.80
N VAL A 49 2.21 12.48 8.40
CA VAL A 49 1.85 11.42 7.45
C VAL A 49 2.39 11.66 6.04
N GLN A 50 2.80 12.89 5.70
CA GLN A 50 3.37 13.25 4.39
C GLN A 50 4.91 13.26 4.38
N SER A 51 5.53 12.82 5.48
CA SER A 51 6.99 12.80 5.60
C SER A 51 7.64 11.98 4.50
N THR A 52 8.73 12.50 3.94
CA THR A 52 9.53 11.78 2.93
C THR A 52 10.17 10.51 3.49
N LEU A 53 10.26 10.34 4.81
CA LEU A 53 10.76 9.11 5.44
C LEU A 53 9.94 7.88 5.02
N TRP A 54 8.64 8.04 4.75
CA TRP A 54 7.78 6.95 4.28
C TRP A 54 8.19 6.40 2.92
N SER A 55 8.94 7.15 2.10
CA SER A 55 9.45 6.64 0.83
C SER A 55 10.55 5.59 0.98
N GLN A 56 11.12 5.43 2.19
CA GLN A 56 12.10 4.38 2.49
C GLN A 56 11.45 3.01 2.68
N ALA A 57 10.17 2.98 3.04
CA ALA A 57 9.40 1.75 3.17
C ALA A 57 8.68 1.40 1.86
N THR A 58 8.65 0.11 1.53
CA THR A 58 7.87 -0.40 0.40
C THR A 58 6.38 -0.29 0.71
N ALA A 59 5.62 0.32 -0.20
CA ALA A 59 4.16 0.27 -0.16
C ALA A 59 3.68 -1.14 -0.56
N VAL A 60 2.87 -1.74 0.30
CA VAL A 60 2.22 -3.02 0.03
C VAL A 60 0.72 -2.79 -0.05
N GLU A 61 0.15 -3.05 -1.21
CA GLU A 61 -1.30 -3.05 -1.39
C GLU A 61 -1.88 -4.40 -0.94
N ILE A 62 -2.82 -4.35 -0.01
CA ILE A 62 -3.48 -5.51 0.59
C ILE A 62 -4.94 -5.49 0.14
N PRO A 63 -5.37 -6.45 -0.69
CA PRO A 63 -6.78 -6.56 -1.06
C PRO A 63 -7.61 -6.98 0.16
N LEU A 64 -8.75 -6.33 0.35
CA LEU A 64 -9.69 -6.62 1.43
C LEU A 64 -10.88 -7.42 0.92
N SER A 65 -11.34 -8.35 1.75
CA SER A 65 -12.59 -9.09 1.55
C SER A 65 -13.65 -8.57 2.51
N ALA A 66 -14.92 -8.60 2.08
CA ALA A 66 -16.03 -8.25 2.95
C ALA A 66 -16.12 -9.24 4.12
N GLN A 67 -16.30 -8.73 5.33
CA GLN A 67 -16.61 -9.57 6.48
C GLN A 67 -18.11 -9.89 6.49
N MET A 68 -18.45 -11.18 6.32
CA MET A 68 -19.84 -11.66 6.34
C MET A 68 -20.28 -12.08 7.76
N VAL A 69 -20.13 -11.20 8.74
CA VAL A 69 -20.31 -11.55 10.17
C VAL A 69 -21.67 -11.10 10.74
N ALA A 70 -22.21 -9.96 10.29
CA ALA A 70 -23.46 -9.40 10.81
C ALA A 70 -24.53 -9.24 9.71
N LYS A 71 -25.81 -9.42 10.05
CA LYS A 71 -26.94 -9.13 9.17
C LYS A 71 -27.28 -7.63 9.21
N PRO A 72 -27.69 -7.00 8.09
CA PRO A 72 -27.80 -7.59 6.75
C PRO A 72 -26.42 -7.80 6.12
N LEU A 73 -26.27 -8.94 5.42
CA LEU A 73 -25.02 -9.28 4.76
C LEU A 73 -24.70 -8.21 3.70
N SER A 74 -23.56 -7.55 3.84
CA SER A 74 -23.00 -6.68 2.81
C SER A 74 -21.96 -7.48 2.03
N PRO A 75 -22.32 -8.06 0.87
CA PRO A 75 -21.41 -8.93 0.12
C PRO A 75 -20.22 -8.18 -0.48
N GLN A 76 -20.24 -6.84 -0.44
CA GLN A 76 -19.27 -5.98 -1.10
C GLN A 76 -18.67 -5.01 -0.08
N ALA A 77 -17.36 -5.14 0.18
CA ALA A 77 -16.64 -4.22 1.06
C ALA A 77 -16.58 -2.83 0.41
N ASN A 78 -16.89 -1.77 1.14
CA ASN A 78 -16.79 -0.40 0.60
C ASN A 78 -15.34 -0.05 0.26
N VAL A 79 -14.40 -0.44 1.13
CA VAL A 79 -12.96 -0.36 0.89
C VAL A 79 -12.46 -1.68 0.28
N LYS A 80 -11.83 -1.61 -0.89
CA LYS A 80 -11.37 -2.79 -1.66
C LYS A 80 -9.94 -3.20 -1.36
N SER A 81 -9.10 -2.24 -1.01
CA SER A 81 -7.72 -2.47 -0.65
C SER A 81 -7.26 -1.38 0.31
N VAL A 82 -6.25 -1.71 1.09
CA VAL A 82 -5.47 -0.75 1.88
C VAL A 82 -4.02 -0.81 1.40
N THR A 83 -3.34 0.32 1.38
CA THR A 83 -1.89 0.37 1.19
C THR A 83 -1.24 0.56 2.55
N ALA A 84 -0.26 -0.28 2.88
CA ALA A 84 0.48 -0.20 4.13
C ALA A 84 1.97 0.00 3.88
N ARG A 85 2.59 0.82 4.73
CA ARG A 85 4.05 0.98 4.88
C ARG A 85 4.40 0.82 6.34
N ALA A 86 5.61 0.34 6.63
CA ALA A 86 6.10 0.22 7.99
C ALA A 86 7.53 0.77 8.13
N LEU A 87 7.80 1.46 9.23
CA LEU A 87 9.11 1.96 9.62
C LEU A 87 9.43 1.52 11.05
N HIS A 88 10.70 1.30 11.36
CA HIS A 88 11.14 1.07 12.74
C HIS A 88 12.48 1.75 13.02
N ASN A 89 12.70 2.15 14.27
CA ASN A 89 13.98 2.72 14.73
C ASN A 89 14.67 1.84 15.78
N GLY A 90 14.23 0.58 15.92
CA GLY A 90 14.74 -0.39 16.89
C GLY A 90 14.07 -0.33 18.26
N GLN A 91 13.29 0.71 18.54
CA GLN A 91 12.49 0.83 19.77
C GLN A 91 10.98 0.89 19.48
N GLN A 92 10.61 1.49 18.36
CA GLN A 92 9.23 1.69 17.95
C GLN A 92 9.00 1.15 16.54
N LEU A 93 7.76 0.77 16.28
CA LEU A 93 7.22 0.41 14.96
C LEU A 93 6.14 1.43 14.61
N ALA A 94 6.25 2.06 13.44
CA ALA A 94 5.23 2.93 12.89
C ALA A 94 4.63 2.30 11.63
N LEU A 95 3.31 2.39 11.50
CA LEU A 95 2.54 1.91 10.37
C LEU A 95 1.84 3.11 9.74
N LEU A 96 2.02 3.29 8.43
CA LEU A 96 1.19 4.18 7.63
C LEU A 96 0.21 3.31 6.86
N VAL A 97 -1.09 3.55 7.05
CA VAL A 97 -2.16 2.83 6.38
C VAL A 97 -3.02 3.84 5.63
N GLU A 98 -3.19 3.59 4.34
CA GLU A 98 -3.87 4.48 3.40
C GLU A 98 -4.97 3.70 2.69
N TRP A 99 -6.15 4.29 2.52
CA TRP A 99 -7.22 3.73 1.71
C TRP A 99 -7.99 4.84 0.99
N ALA A 100 -8.57 4.49 -0.16
CA ALA A 100 -9.50 5.37 -0.83
C ALA A 100 -10.87 5.25 -0.15
N ASP A 101 -11.41 6.39 0.28
CA ASP A 101 -12.76 6.50 0.81
C ASP A 101 -13.48 7.64 0.11
N ALA A 102 -14.61 7.32 -0.53
CA ALA A 102 -15.45 8.32 -1.19
C ALA A 102 -16.48 8.93 -0.22
N THR A 103 -16.61 8.36 0.98
CA THR A 103 -17.49 8.81 2.04
C THR A 103 -16.71 9.61 3.08
N ARG A 104 -17.37 10.58 3.70
CA ARG A 104 -16.81 11.37 4.80
C ARG A 104 -17.64 11.10 6.04
N ASN A 105 -17.11 10.25 6.92
CA ASN A 105 -17.84 9.73 8.08
C ASN A 105 -17.30 10.32 9.39
N ASP A 106 -17.35 11.64 9.53
CA ASP A 106 -16.86 12.38 10.70
C ASP A 106 -17.95 12.82 11.69
N SER A 107 -19.24 12.66 11.34
CA SER A 107 -20.37 12.95 12.23
C SER A 107 -20.57 11.87 13.28
N THR A 108 -21.10 12.25 14.45
CA THR A 108 -21.58 11.34 15.51
C THR A 108 -22.94 11.79 16.05
N LEU A 109 -23.66 12.59 15.29
CA LEU A 109 -24.90 13.24 15.74
C LEU A 109 -26.08 12.27 15.72
N ARG A 110 -26.02 11.24 14.88
CA ARG A 110 -27.07 10.23 14.76
C ARG A 110 -26.59 8.87 15.25
N VAL A 111 -27.53 8.03 15.69
CA VAL A 111 -27.24 6.67 16.21
C VAL A 111 -26.71 5.76 15.11
N ASP A 112 -26.98 6.08 13.84
CA ASP A 112 -26.52 5.41 12.65
C ASP A 112 -25.21 5.97 12.07
N ASP A 113 -24.60 6.97 12.72
CA ASP A 113 -23.30 7.49 12.31
C ASP A 113 -22.16 6.60 12.82
N PHE A 114 -21.47 5.92 11.90
CA PHE A 114 -20.27 5.14 12.19
C PHE A 114 -19.04 5.83 11.60
N ARG A 115 -17.99 5.96 12.41
CA ARG A 115 -16.72 6.56 12.00
C ARG A 115 -15.81 5.55 11.31
N ASP A 116 -14.95 6.05 10.43
CA ASP A 116 -13.92 5.26 9.79
C ASP A 116 -12.91 4.75 10.83
N GLY A 117 -12.39 3.55 10.59
CA GLY A 117 -11.43 2.91 11.49
C GLY A 117 -10.67 1.79 10.82
N VAL A 118 -9.45 1.58 11.30
CA VAL A 118 -8.59 0.48 10.88
C VAL A 118 -7.99 -0.19 12.13
N ALA A 119 -7.82 -1.51 12.06
CA ALA A 119 -7.22 -2.29 13.13
C ALA A 119 -6.08 -3.14 12.58
N VAL A 120 -5.04 -3.33 13.39
CA VAL A 120 -3.90 -4.20 13.10
C VAL A 120 -3.83 -5.25 14.19
N GLN A 121 -3.82 -6.53 13.79
CA GLN A 121 -3.78 -7.66 14.71
C GLN A 121 -2.43 -8.34 14.64
N PHE A 122 -1.86 -8.65 15.80
CA PHE A 122 -0.64 -9.44 15.94
C PHE A 122 -0.97 -10.80 16.55
N PRO A 123 -0.48 -11.92 15.98
CA PRO A 123 -0.60 -13.22 16.63
C PRO A 123 0.26 -13.24 17.90
N LEU A 124 -0.30 -13.78 18.99
CA LEU A 124 0.39 -13.89 20.29
C LEU A 124 1.17 -15.21 20.44
N ALA A 125 0.87 -16.21 19.62
CA ALA A 125 1.55 -17.50 19.60
C ALA A 125 1.91 -17.86 18.15
N GLN A 126 2.86 -18.79 17.99
CA GLN A 126 3.33 -19.29 16.69
C GLN A 126 2.23 -20.01 15.85
N ALA A 127 1.00 -20.10 16.37
CA ALA A 127 -0.15 -20.63 15.63
C ALA A 127 -0.96 -19.46 15.02
N GLN A 128 -1.16 -19.56 13.71
CA GLN A 128 -1.83 -18.60 12.83
C GLN A 128 -3.27 -18.25 13.31
N PRO A 129 -3.76 -17.00 13.13
CA PRO A 129 -5.18 -16.66 13.25
C PRO A 129 -6.08 -17.47 12.31
#